data_AF-A0A4R1S9Z3-F1
#
_entry.id   AF-A0A4R1S9Z3-F1
#
_cell.length_a   1.000
_cell.length_b   1.000
_cell.length_c   1.000
_cell.angle_alpha   90.00
_cell.angle_beta   90.00
_cell.angle_gamma   90.00
#
_symmetry.space_group_name_H-M   'P 1'
#
loop_
_entity.id
_entity.type
_entity.pdbx_description
1 polymer ?
#
loop_
_entity_poly.entity_id
_entity_poly.type
_entity_poly.pdbx_seq_one_letter_code
_entity_poly.pdbx_strand_id
1 'polypeptide(L)'
;MAGSKRSYDEALLRKAFDVARRSREGGDHPFGSLLADRDGNVLLEQRNGYSSEGGDRTAHAERLLATRAGKAYGLDFLAECTMYTSAEPCAMRHVLGRDLLGRHRARRLWPLRERDEAADRR
;
A
#
# COMPACT_ATOMS: atom_id res chain seq x y z
N MET A 1 1.55 21.09 -1.49
CA MET A 1 1.93 21.04 -0.07
C MET A 1 1.84 19.60 0.43
N ALA A 2 2.96 19.00 0.83
CA ALA A 2 3.00 17.64 1.39
C ALA A 2 2.24 17.62 2.73
N GLY A 3 1.35 16.65 2.92
CA GLY A 3 0.54 16.54 4.14
C GLY A 3 1.39 16.20 5.36
N SER A 4 1.25 16.97 6.44
CA SER A 4 1.95 16.74 7.72
C SER A 4 1.80 15.30 8.22
N LYS A 5 2.92 14.62 8.57
CA LYS A 5 2.98 13.23 9.07
C LYS A 5 2.02 13.07 10.25
N ARG A 6 1.10 12.11 10.17
CA ARG A 6 0.15 11.79 11.27
C ARG A 6 0.82 10.81 12.23
N SER A 7 0.41 10.82 13.50
CA SER A 7 1.03 9.98 14.55
C SER A 7 0.95 8.48 14.23
N TYR A 8 -0.12 8.04 13.57
CA TYR A 8 -0.35 6.64 13.22
C TYR A 8 0.25 6.20 11.87
N ASP A 9 0.81 7.12 11.07
CA ASP A 9 1.30 6.81 9.71
C ASP A 9 2.34 5.68 9.72
N GLU A 10 3.22 5.67 10.71
CA GLU A 10 4.28 4.65 10.83
C GLU A 10 3.71 3.29 11.21
N ALA A 11 2.74 3.24 12.14
CA ALA A 11 2.10 1.99 12.53
C ALA A 11 1.34 1.37 11.36
N LEU A 12 0.66 2.20 10.55
CA LEU A 12 -0.04 1.75 9.35
C LEU A 12 0.94 1.27 8.27
N LEU A 13 2.09 1.94 8.10
CA LEU A 13 3.11 1.47 7.17
C LEU A 13 3.71 0.12 7.61
N ARG A 14 3.95 -0.08 8.92
CA ARG A 14 4.37 -1.38 9.48
C ARG A 14 3.33 -2.47 9.22
N LYS A 15 2.04 -2.19 9.38
CA LYS A 15 0.97 -3.14 9.01
C LYS A 15 1.01 -3.50 7.52
N ALA A 16 1.33 -2.57 6.61
CA ALA A 16 1.47 -2.90 5.19
C ALA A 16 2.63 -3.89 4.95
N PHE A 17 3.73 -3.80 5.71
CA PHE A 17 4.78 -4.82 5.69
C PHE A 17 4.32 -6.18 6.24
N ASP A 18 3.46 -6.21 7.25
CA ASP A 18 2.85 -7.46 7.74
C ASP A 18 1.94 -8.11 6.69
N VAL A 19 1.20 -7.31 5.92
CA VAL A 19 0.43 -7.80 4.75
C VAL A 19 1.39 -8.40 3.71
N ALA A 20 2.50 -7.74 3.41
CA ALA A 20 3.51 -8.22 2.48
C ALA A 20 4.16 -9.54 2.94
N ARG A 21 4.44 -9.69 4.24
CA ARG A 21 4.94 -10.94 4.83
C ARG A 21 3.93 -12.08 4.64
N ARG A 22 2.64 -11.83 4.92
CA ARG A 22 1.56 -12.80 4.67
C ARG A 22 1.37 -13.15 3.19
N SER A 23 1.75 -12.25 2.28
CA SER A 23 1.77 -12.52 0.83
C SER A 23 2.87 -13.53 0.48
N ARG A 24 4.09 -13.29 0.98
CA ARG A 24 5.23 -14.19 0.81
C ARG A 24 4.98 -15.58 1.40
N GLU A 25 4.41 -15.64 2.60
CA GLU A 25 4.06 -16.91 3.25
C GLU A 25 3.01 -17.70 2.48
N GLY A 26 2.15 -17.01 1.71
CA GLY A 26 1.18 -17.61 0.80
C GLY A 26 1.75 -18.04 -0.55
N GLY A 27 3.05 -17.87 -0.79
CA GLY A 27 3.71 -18.21 -2.07
C GLY A 27 3.64 -17.11 -3.14
N ASP A 28 3.07 -15.95 -2.82
CA ASP A 28 3.00 -14.81 -3.72
C ASP A 28 4.18 -13.84 -3.52
N HIS A 29 4.32 -12.88 -4.44
CA HIS A 29 5.32 -11.82 -4.30
C HIS A 29 5.12 -11.02 -2.99
N PRO A 30 6.21 -10.57 -2.32
CA PRO A 30 6.17 -9.97 -0.99
C PRO A 30 5.68 -8.50 -1.03
N PHE A 31 4.46 -8.28 -1.51
CA PHE A 31 3.84 -6.96 -1.61
C PHE A 31 2.50 -6.92 -0.87
N GLY A 32 2.27 -5.83 -0.15
CA GLY A 32 1.07 -5.61 0.63
C GLY A 32 0.65 -4.15 0.60
N SER A 33 -0.66 -3.92 0.60
CA SER A 33 -1.25 -2.59 0.68
C SER A 33 -2.44 -2.60 1.62
N LEU A 34 -2.71 -1.46 2.25
CA LEU A 34 -3.91 -1.27 3.05
C LEU A 34 -4.48 0.13 2.82
N LEU A 35 -5.79 0.26 3.05
CA LEU A 35 -6.53 1.51 3.04
C LEU A 35 -6.90 1.86 4.47
N ALA A 36 -6.64 3.08 4.90
CA ALA A 36 -7.07 3.60 6.19
C ALA A 36 -7.89 4.88 6.03
N ASP A 37 -8.82 5.10 6.95
CA ASP A 37 -9.60 6.34 7.02
C ASP A 37 -8.78 7.52 7.59
N ARG A 38 -9.45 8.66 7.79
CA ARG A 38 -8.82 9.87 8.33
C ARG A 38 -8.40 9.78 9.80
N ASP A 39 -8.89 8.78 10.52
CA ASP A 39 -8.67 8.57 11.95
C ASP A 39 -7.63 7.46 12.19
N GLY A 40 -7.18 6.80 11.11
CA GLY A 40 -6.16 5.76 11.15
C GLY A 40 -6.73 4.36 11.30
N ASN A 41 -8.04 4.17 11.12
CA ASN A 41 -8.67 2.84 11.13
C ASN A 41 -8.42 2.15 9.79
N VAL A 42 -7.98 0.89 9.83
CA VAL A 42 -7.77 0.07 8.63
C VAL A 42 -9.13 -0.38 8.11
N LEU A 43 -9.43 -0.03 6.87
CA LEU A 43 -10.67 -0.37 6.19
C LEU A 43 -10.53 -1.64 5.35
N LEU A 44 -9.42 -1.74 4.60
CA LEU A 44 -9.14 -2.85 3.69
C LEU A 44 -7.66 -3.19 3.71
N GLU A 45 -7.34 -4.47 3.55
CA GLU A 45 -5.99 -4.99 3.33
C GLU A 45 -5.94 -5.82 2.05
N GLN A 46 -4.80 -5.79 1.37
CA GLN A 46 -4.61 -6.46 0.10
C GLN A 46 -3.18 -7.00 -0.02
N ARG A 47 -3.06 -8.29 -0.29
CA ARG A 47 -1.81 -8.97 -0.66
C ARG A 47 -1.59 -8.87 -2.18
N ASN A 48 -0.40 -9.24 -2.65
CA ASN A 48 -0.21 -9.49 -4.07
C ASN A 48 -1.20 -10.58 -4.52
N GLY A 49 -1.79 -10.41 -5.70
CA GLY A 49 -2.82 -11.32 -6.21
C GLY A 49 -2.36 -12.15 -7.41
N TYR A 50 -1.05 -12.23 -7.70
CA TYR A 50 -0.56 -12.97 -8.86
C TYR A 50 -1.11 -14.39 -8.90
N SER A 51 -0.99 -15.15 -7.82
CA SER A 51 -1.50 -16.53 -7.77
C SER A 51 -3.03 -16.58 -7.72
N SER A 52 -3.67 -15.72 -6.93
CA SER A 52 -5.14 -15.71 -6.78
C SER A 52 -5.90 -15.24 -8.03
N GLU A 53 -5.28 -14.42 -8.86
CA GLU A 53 -5.84 -13.89 -10.11
C GLU A 53 -5.30 -14.66 -11.34
N GLY A 54 -4.92 -15.92 -11.15
CA GLY A 54 -4.59 -16.83 -12.27
C GLY A 54 -3.30 -16.50 -13.02
N GLY A 55 -2.30 -15.95 -12.34
CA GLY A 55 -1.02 -15.56 -12.93
C GLY A 55 -1.03 -14.16 -13.57
N ASP A 56 -2.01 -13.31 -13.25
CA ASP A 56 -2.04 -11.92 -13.71
C ASP A 56 -0.88 -11.13 -13.11
N ARG A 57 0.10 -10.79 -13.95
CA ARG A 57 1.27 -9.98 -13.56
C ARG A 57 0.90 -8.55 -13.17
N THR A 58 -0.29 -8.08 -13.51
CA THR A 58 -0.78 -6.76 -13.12
C THR A 58 -1.50 -6.77 -11.77
N ALA A 59 -1.76 -7.94 -11.16
CA ALA A 59 -2.49 -8.13 -9.89
C ALA A 59 -1.70 -7.66 -8.66
N HIS A 60 -1.15 -6.46 -8.74
CA HIS A 60 -0.44 -5.79 -7.68
C HIS A 60 -1.37 -5.45 -6.51
N ALA A 61 -0.80 -5.45 -5.30
CA ALA A 61 -1.54 -5.15 -4.09
C ALA A 61 -2.22 -3.78 -4.17
N GLU A 62 -1.52 -2.75 -4.66
CA GLU A 62 -2.08 -1.40 -4.80
C GLU A 62 -3.21 -1.33 -5.82
N ARG A 63 -3.10 -2.07 -6.93
CA ARG A 63 -4.09 -2.08 -8.01
C ARG A 63 -5.38 -2.71 -7.52
N LEU A 64 -5.28 -3.93 -6.98
CA LEU A 64 -6.42 -4.67 -6.48
C LEU A 64 -7.11 -3.93 -5.33
N LEU A 65 -6.34 -3.31 -4.44
CA LEU A 65 -6.88 -2.51 -3.35
C LEU A 65 -7.66 -1.30 -3.86
N ALA A 66 -7.11 -0.57 -4.83
CA ALA A 66 -7.80 0.59 -5.43
C ALA A 66 -9.11 0.17 -6.12
N THR A 67 -9.11 -0.93 -6.88
CA THR A 67 -10.32 -1.46 -7.50
C THR A 67 -11.36 -1.90 -6.47
N ARG A 68 -10.94 -2.58 -5.40
CA ARG A 68 -11.85 -3.01 -4.31
C ARG A 68 -12.42 -1.81 -3.55
N ALA A 69 -11.58 -0.84 -3.22
CA ALA A 69 -11.98 0.38 -2.54
C ALA A 69 -12.99 1.19 -3.36
N GLY A 70 -12.75 1.38 -4.67
CA GLY A 70 -13.68 2.09 -5.56
C GLY A 70 -15.02 1.38 -5.78
N LYS A 71 -15.09 0.07 -5.54
CA LYS A 71 -16.34 -0.69 -5.54
C LYS A 71 -17.07 -0.64 -4.19
N ALA A 72 -16.33 -0.47 -3.09
CA ALA A 72 -16.87 -0.54 -1.73
C ALA A 72 -17.29 0.84 -1.17
N TYR A 73 -16.65 1.93 -1.61
CA TYR A 73 -16.83 3.25 -1.01
C TYR A 73 -17.07 4.34 -2.06
N GLY A 74 -17.75 5.41 -1.65
CA GLY A 74 -17.94 6.62 -2.45
C GLY A 74 -16.66 7.44 -2.60
N LEU A 75 -16.56 8.22 -3.69
CA LEU A 75 -15.38 9.02 -4.02
C LEU A 75 -15.03 10.05 -2.94
N ASP A 76 -16.04 10.71 -2.35
CA ASP A 76 -15.83 11.73 -1.31
C ASP A 76 -15.18 11.13 -0.06
N PHE A 77 -15.61 9.94 0.33
CA PHE A 77 -15.01 9.23 1.46
C PHE A 77 -13.58 8.75 1.13
N LEU A 78 -13.36 8.23 -0.07
CA LEU A 78 -12.04 7.80 -0.52
C LEU A 78 -11.04 8.97 -0.60
N ALA A 79 -11.51 10.19 -0.87
CA ALA A 79 -10.66 11.38 -0.86
C ALA A 79 -10.11 11.73 0.53
N GLU A 80 -10.77 11.27 1.59
CA GLU A 80 -10.30 11.41 2.98
C GLU A 80 -9.39 10.25 3.43
N CYS A 81 -9.47 9.12 2.75
CA CYS A 81 -8.70 7.92 3.04
C CYS A 81 -7.24 8.04 2.58
N THR A 82 -6.38 7.20 3.14
CA THR A 82 -4.97 7.09 2.75
C THR A 82 -4.61 5.63 2.49
N MET A 83 -3.96 5.37 1.37
CA MET A 83 -3.42 4.05 1.04
C MET A 83 -1.95 3.96 1.47
N TYR A 84 -1.61 2.90 2.20
CA TYR A 84 -0.25 2.57 2.62
C TYR A 84 0.20 1.31 1.89
N THR A 85 1.43 1.28 1.37
CA THR A 85 1.97 0.16 0.60
C THR A 85 3.39 -0.18 1.06
N SER A 86 3.73 -1.46 1.05
CA SER A 86 5.03 -2.00 1.52
C SER A 86 6.19 -1.72 0.57
N ALA A 87 5.91 -1.31 -0.67
CA ALA A 87 6.91 -0.97 -1.67
C ALA A 87 6.59 0.37 -2.32
N GLU A 88 7.61 1.04 -2.86
CA GLU A 88 7.35 2.20 -3.70
C GLU A 88 6.47 1.77 -4.88
N PRO A 89 5.36 2.49 -5.18
CA PRO A 89 4.49 2.12 -6.27
C PRO A 89 5.27 2.02 -7.57
N CYS A 90 5.17 0.88 -8.27
CA CYS A 90 5.90 0.68 -9.52
C CYS A 90 5.44 1.63 -10.64
N ALA A 91 6.28 1.82 -11.66
CA ALA A 91 6.10 2.76 -12.77
C ALA A 91 4.79 2.58 -13.58
N MET A 92 4.08 1.46 -13.46
CA MET A 92 2.76 1.19 -14.08
C MET A 92 1.71 2.27 -13.75
N ARG A 93 1.90 3.05 -12.67
CA ARG A 93 0.99 4.13 -12.24
C ARG A 93 1.08 5.44 -13.02
N HIS A 94 2.05 5.67 -13.92
CA HIS A 94 2.07 6.91 -14.70
C HIS A 94 0.86 7.04 -15.65
N VAL A 95 0.25 5.92 -16.06
CA VAL A 95 -0.84 5.91 -17.07
C VAL A 95 -2.25 5.92 -16.45
N LEU A 96 -2.45 5.44 -15.22
CA LEU A 96 -3.81 5.24 -14.63
C LEU A 96 -4.12 6.10 -13.39
N GLY A 97 -3.14 6.86 -12.87
CA GLY A 97 -3.30 7.63 -11.62
C GLY A 97 -3.81 9.07 -11.78
N ARG A 98 -3.97 9.57 -13.02
CA ARG A 98 -4.26 10.99 -13.27
C ARG A 98 -5.77 11.30 -13.30
N ASP A 99 -6.62 10.31 -13.59
CA ASP A 99 -8.04 10.55 -13.86
C ASP A 99 -9.02 9.99 -12.81
N LEU A 100 -8.65 9.01 -11.98
CA LEU A 100 -9.58 8.40 -11.00
C LEU A 100 -9.37 8.82 -9.54
N LEU A 101 -8.23 9.40 -9.20
CA LEU A 101 -7.91 9.89 -7.86
C LEU A 101 -7.54 11.36 -7.97
N GLY A 102 -8.54 12.25 -7.83
CA GLY A 102 -8.31 13.68 -7.77
C GLY A 102 -7.22 14.00 -6.74
N ARG A 103 -6.07 14.49 -7.22
CA ARG A 103 -4.96 15.23 -6.58
C ARG A 103 -4.69 15.06 -5.06
N HIS A 104 -5.04 13.97 -4.40
CA HIS A 104 -4.91 13.85 -2.96
C HIS A 104 -4.13 12.60 -2.52
N ARG A 105 -2.86 12.88 -2.18
CA ARG A 105 -2.02 12.25 -1.15
C ARG A 105 -1.78 10.72 -1.27
N ALA A 106 -0.90 10.33 -2.19
CA ALA A 106 0.07 9.27 -1.87
C ALA A 106 1.13 9.86 -0.93
N ARG A 107 1.13 9.47 0.35
CA ARG A 107 2.17 9.91 1.32
C ARG A 107 3.43 9.08 1.08
N ARG A 108 4.46 9.73 0.56
CA ARG A 108 5.81 9.17 0.40
C ARG A 108 6.55 9.34 1.73
N LEU A 109 6.64 8.27 2.52
CA LEU A 109 7.55 8.18 3.67
C LEU A 109 8.70 7.24 3.28
N TRP A 110 9.81 7.80 2.82
CA TRP A 110 11.11 7.13 2.63
C TRP A 110 12.19 8.15 3.04
N PRO A 111 13.25 7.78 3.82
CA PRO A 111 13.96 6.50 3.81
C PRO A 111 14.09 5.78 5.16
N LEU A 112 13.87 4.45 5.17
CA LEU A 112 14.39 3.54 6.21
C LEU A 112 14.85 2.20 5.57
N ARG A 113 16.00 2.28 4.91
CA ARG A 113 17.02 1.24 4.67
C ARG A 113 18.32 2.05 4.75
N GLU A 114 19.31 1.82 5.61
CA GLU A 114 19.99 0.60 6.05
C GLU A 114 20.69 0.89 7.39
N ARG A 115 20.64 -0.06 8.33
CA ARG A 115 21.69 -0.44 9.30
C ARG A 115 21.03 -1.37 10.31
N ASP A 116 21.15 -2.69 10.10
CA ASP A 116 21.17 -3.67 11.20
C ASP A 116 21.57 -5.11 10.79
N GLU A 117 22.20 -5.33 9.63
CA GLU A 117 22.68 -6.68 9.24
C GLU A 117 24.20 -6.78 9.01
N ALA A 118 25.00 -5.98 9.73
CA ALA A 118 26.47 -6.08 9.66
C ALA A 118 27.20 -5.99 11.02
N ALA A 119 26.53 -6.38 12.13
CA ALA A 119 27.15 -6.39 13.47
C ALA A 119 27.23 -7.77 14.15
N ASP A 120 26.81 -8.85 13.50
CA ASP A 120 26.85 -10.19 14.11
C ASP A 120 27.41 -11.29 13.18
N ARG A 121 28.67 -11.10 12.80
CA ARG A 121 29.58 -12.20 12.44
C ARG A 121 30.96 -11.90 13.02
N ARG A 122 31.18 -12.35 14.24
CA ARG A 122 32.51 -12.72 14.73
C ARG A 122 32.79 -14.17 14.36
#